data_AF-A0A8T5LIX8-F1
#
_entry.id   AF-A0A8T5LIX8-F1
#
_cell.length_a   1.000
_cell.length_b   1.000
_cell.length_c   1.000
_cell.angle_alpha   90.00
_cell.angle_beta   90.00
_cell.angle_gamma   90.00
#
_symmetry.space_group_name_H-M   'P 1'
#
loop_
_entity.id
_entity.type
_entity.pdbx_description
1 polymer ?
#
loop_
_entity_poly.entity_id
_entity_poly.type
_entity_poly.pdbx_seq_one_letter_code
_entity_poly.pdbx_strand_id
1 'polypeptide(L)'
;MGGKTPEVAKLKGELVVAKDDLKRHEDNLKSAQRRDDDTSNISMYENLIAEDKKEIAAIEKELADAGVDHSKILSSDKQKAKDDKSVARKEKLKGAASAAGTGAKAVGRGAKKVGGWATSFAKFAYNKAKEKGGSSSTTQPNMGLFLLITIAIHFFDGLVNNFSRLPGRFTMMLGIYAALSLFAIFIIYRSGLSSQTWTIIGVSLFAFFLPYIMKFYYTDYIMAVLLAAPVWALYLFMNPNDSQAVEVWGKRYFFIVILLGTYALISNMAVGPALSFSGQDARGGLAVLHDYFIGNTQKMVSSILRLPTIISQKFSNSTQMQYFTGQVEDNEEAPLGVYIEDLKPTENPFSVGAPAVVWGTLIGRSFTGAINATNRCYATKDKKLYNGTIYPQKITLFYDESVPLECEFKNLSVGSYKVAFVSEFLFPTWADITYTFVDRETIKSFYVQKKSINKELNIPTNAQAIYTNGPAAIGIKSLTLPVGVDLGDKRLPSFGVTLSNQWSQGKIDYVEVMEVMVPNEMRLYDCIPKEANSSSGELDSYFFRVSSLLQNGSIYSFTTITCKSEMKNPSTFLGTNIKVDKTFGVKTIYKYSLEKTTNIRVT
;
A
#
# COMPACT_ATOMS: atom_id res chain seq x y z
N MET A 1 12.29 52.22 28.09
CA MET A 1 11.99 52.15 26.63
C MET A 1 12.14 50.69 26.21
N GLY A 2 11.05 49.94 26.02
CA GLY A 2 11.16 48.48 25.78
C GLY A 2 9.83 47.76 25.55
N GLY A 3 8.91 48.33 24.76
CA GLY A 3 7.54 47.79 24.60
C GLY A 3 7.06 47.56 23.15
N LYS A 4 7.88 47.78 22.12
CA LYS A 4 7.44 47.69 20.70
C LYS A 4 7.89 46.44 19.93
N THR A 5 8.52 45.46 20.60
CA THR A 5 9.17 44.32 19.93
C THR A 5 8.23 43.40 19.13
N PRO A 6 7.02 43.05 19.62
CA PRO A 6 6.10 42.18 18.87
C PRO A 6 5.49 42.85 17.63
N GLU A 7 5.15 44.14 17.76
CA GLU A 7 4.53 44.93 16.69
C GLU A 7 5.52 45.15 15.53
N VAL A 8 6.80 45.42 15.84
CA VAL A 8 7.86 45.52 14.84
C VAL A 8 8.11 44.19 14.13
N ALA A 9 8.01 43.05 14.83
CA ALA A 9 8.16 41.73 14.19
C ALA A 9 7.00 41.43 13.22
N LYS A 10 5.78 41.80 13.60
CA LYS A 10 4.60 41.68 12.74
C LYS A 10 4.72 42.52 11.47
N LEU A 11 5.06 43.82 11.61
CA LEU A 11 5.26 44.73 10.48
C LEU A 11 6.37 44.27 9.52
N LYS A 12 7.43 43.64 10.05
CA LYS A 12 8.47 43.03 9.21
C LYS A 12 7.95 41.84 8.40
N GLY A 13 7.10 41.00 8.99
CA GLY A 13 6.45 39.90 8.28
C GLY A 13 5.54 40.41 7.17
N GLU A 14 4.70 41.40 7.47
CA GLU A 14 3.80 42.05 6.49
C GLU A 14 4.59 42.70 5.35
N LEU A 15 5.72 43.37 5.63
CA LEU A 15 6.58 43.98 4.62
C LEU A 15 7.19 42.95 3.65
N VAL A 16 7.59 41.78 4.15
CA VAL A 16 8.16 40.70 3.30
C VAL A 16 7.09 40.17 2.35
N VAL A 17 5.88 39.91 2.86
CA VAL A 17 4.75 39.43 2.04
C VAL A 17 4.40 40.44 0.95
N ALA A 18 4.25 41.73 1.30
CA ALA A 18 3.92 42.78 0.34
C ALA A 18 4.98 42.94 -0.76
N LYS A 19 6.28 42.79 -0.43
CA LYS A 19 7.37 42.84 -1.42
C LYS A 19 7.39 41.64 -2.37
N ASP A 20 7.04 40.46 -1.87
CA ASP A 20 6.94 39.25 -2.70
C ASP A 20 5.73 39.32 -3.65
N ASP A 21 4.60 39.85 -3.20
CA ASP A 21 3.42 40.05 -4.04
C ASP A 21 3.67 41.13 -5.11
N LEU A 22 4.30 42.27 -4.76
CA LEU A 22 4.72 43.28 -5.72
C LEU A 22 5.60 42.68 -6.83
N LYS A 23 6.60 41.88 -6.45
CA LYS A 23 7.50 41.24 -7.42
C LYS A 23 6.72 40.29 -8.35
N ARG A 24 5.78 39.52 -7.81
CA ARG A 24 4.92 38.63 -8.59
C ARG A 24 4.07 39.41 -9.60
N HIS A 25 3.47 40.52 -9.19
CA HIS A 25 2.69 41.36 -10.09
C HIS A 25 3.56 42.03 -11.17
N GLU A 26 4.78 42.48 -10.84
CA GLU A 26 5.72 43.00 -11.83
C GLU A 26 6.15 41.95 -12.86
N ASP A 27 6.38 40.70 -12.44
CA ASP A 27 6.74 39.60 -13.34
C ASP A 27 5.54 39.19 -14.23
N ASN A 28 4.32 39.22 -13.68
CA ASN A 28 3.09 39.01 -14.45
C ASN A 28 2.84 40.12 -15.48
N LEU A 29 3.04 41.40 -15.11
CA LEU A 29 2.92 42.53 -16.03
C LEU A 29 3.92 42.41 -17.20
N LYS A 30 5.18 42.09 -16.90
CA LYS A 30 6.20 41.86 -17.94
C LYS A 30 5.82 40.71 -18.87
N SER A 31 5.19 39.67 -18.33
CA SER A 31 4.73 38.52 -19.12
C SER A 31 3.54 38.89 -20.00
N ALA A 32 2.57 39.66 -19.47
CA ALA A 32 1.43 40.16 -20.23
C ALA A 32 1.86 41.11 -21.37
N GLN A 33 2.78 42.04 -21.10
CA GLN A 33 3.34 42.95 -22.09
C GLN A 33 4.09 42.22 -23.23
N ARG A 34 4.69 41.06 -22.96
CA ARG A 34 5.36 40.24 -23.99
C ARG A 34 4.40 39.48 -24.89
N ARG A 35 3.13 39.32 -24.49
CA ARG A 35 2.13 38.51 -25.19
C ARG A 35 1.18 39.33 -26.08
N ASP A 36 1.35 40.65 -26.16
CA ASP A 36 0.34 41.56 -26.73
C ASP A 36 -1.06 41.27 -26.16
N ASP A 37 -1.14 40.94 -24.85
CA ASP A 37 -2.40 40.71 -24.16
C ASP A 37 -3.28 41.97 -24.20
N ASP A 38 -4.61 41.80 -24.19
CA ASP A 38 -5.58 42.89 -24.23
C ASP A 38 -5.27 43.95 -23.16
N THR A 39 -5.35 45.23 -23.56
CA THR A 39 -5.13 46.44 -22.77
C THR A 39 -5.77 46.39 -21.37
N SER A 40 -6.89 45.67 -21.25
CA SER A 40 -7.59 45.41 -19.98
C SER A 40 -6.71 44.70 -18.94
N ASN A 41 -6.00 43.63 -19.32
CA ASN A 41 -5.16 42.86 -18.39
C ASN A 41 -3.92 43.64 -17.93
N ILE A 42 -3.33 44.44 -18.84
CA ILE A 42 -2.20 45.32 -18.51
C ILE A 42 -2.65 46.35 -17.46
N SER A 43 -3.81 47.01 -17.68
CA SER A 43 -4.34 48.01 -16.75
C SER A 43 -4.66 47.43 -15.35
N MET A 44 -5.10 46.16 -15.29
CA MET A 44 -5.33 45.46 -14.02
C MET A 44 -4.02 45.27 -13.23
N TYR A 45 -2.96 44.78 -13.87
CA TYR A 45 -1.67 44.58 -13.19
C TYR A 45 -1.02 45.90 -12.79
N GLU A 46 -1.16 46.96 -13.60
CA GLU A 46 -0.69 48.30 -13.23
C GLU A 46 -1.39 48.83 -11.97
N ASN A 47 -2.70 48.60 -11.85
CA ASN A 47 -3.45 48.98 -10.65
C ASN A 47 -3.01 48.17 -9.41
N LEU A 48 -2.81 46.86 -9.53
CA LEU A 48 -2.32 46.00 -8.44
C LEU A 48 -0.92 46.43 -7.98
N ILE A 49 -0.01 46.70 -8.92
CA ILE A 49 1.34 47.19 -8.61
C ILE A 49 1.30 48.54 -7.89
N ALA A 50 0.36 49.43 -8.26
CA ALA A 50 0.19 50.71 -7.59
C ALA A 50 -0.35 50.54 -6.16
N GLU A 51 -1.25 49.58 -5.94
CA GLU A 51 -1.78 49.24 -4.62
C GLU A 51 -0.71 48.64 -3.71
N ASP A 52 0.07 47.67 -4.19
CA ASP A 52 1.16 47.06 -3.42
C ASP A 52 2.24 48.10 -3.05
N LYS A 53 2.58 49.00 -3.99
CA LYS A 53 3.54 50.09 -3.71
C LYS A 53 3.03 51.03 -2.62
N LYS A 54 1.72 51.30 -2.58
CA LYS A 54 1.10 52.13 -1.55
C LYS A 54 1.09 51.41 -0.19
N GLU A 55 0.82 50.12 -0.16
CA GLU A 55 0.88 49.29 1.05
C GLU A 55 2.30 49.20 1.60
N ILE A 56 3.30 48.90 0.75
CA ILE A 56 4.72 48.89 1.15
C ILE A 56 5.12 50.25 1.73
N ALA A 57 4.76 51.36 1.08
CA ALA A 57 5.08 52.69 1.59
C ALA A 57 4.43 52.99 2.95
N ALA A 58 3.22 52.47 3.21
CA ALA A 58 2.56 52.60 4.52
C ALA A 58 3.30 51.79 5.60
N ILE A 59 3.66 50.53 5.32
CA ILE A 59 4.39 49.67 6.27
C ILE A 59 5.79 50.23 6.53
N GLU A 60 6.50 50.70 5.51
CA GLU A 60 7.82 51.32 5.67
C GLU A 60 7.77 52.60 6.50
N LYS A 61 6.70 53.40 6.36
CA LYS A 61 6.46 54.57 7.22
C LYS A 61 6.21 54.18 8.68
N GLU A 62 5.40 53.17 8.94
CA GLU A 62 5.14 52.68 10.31
C GLU A 62 6.41 52.11 10.97
N LEU A 63 7.25 51.40 10.20
CA LEU A 63 8.55 50.91 10.67
C LEU A 63 9.52 52.06 10.96
N ALA A 64 9.52 53.12 10.14
CA ALA A 64 10.32 54.32 10.37
C ALA A 64 9.86 55.07 11.64
N ASP A 65 8.55 55.23 11.83
CA ASP A 65 7.96 55.82 13.05
C ASP A 65 8.23 54.97 14.30
N ALA A 66 8.46 53.66 14.12
CA ALA A 66 8.92 52.74 15.17
C ALA A 66 10.44 52.78 15.43
N GLY A 67 11.20 53.60 14.69
CA GLY A 67 12.65 53.77 14.85
C GLY A 67 13.49 52.63 14.25
N VAL A 68 12.95 51.90 13.27
CA VAL A 68 13.63 50.78 12.63
C VAL A 68 14.40 51.27 11.41
N ASP A 69 15.74 51.21 11.47
CA ASP A 69 16.61 51.55 10.34
C ASP A 69 16.53 50.49 9.23
N HIS A 70 15.92 50.88 8.11
CA HIS A 70 15.61 50.02 6.98
C HIS A 70 16.85 49.46 6.26
N SER A 71 18.00 50.14 6.36
CA SER A 71 19.23 49.75 5.66
C SER A 71 19.84 48.45 6.20
N LYS A 72 19.61 48.13 7.48
CA LYS A 72 20.16 46.94 8.16
C LYS A 72 19.37 45.65 7.89
N ILE A 73 18.09 45.75 7.55
CA ILE A 73 17.22 44.59 7.31
C ILE A 73 17.64 43.87 6.02
N LEU A 74 17.85 44.62 4.94
CA LEU A 74 18.20 44.07 3.62
C LEU A 74 19.56 43.36 3.56
N SER A 75 20.50 43.71 4.44
CA SER A 75 21.80 43.05 4.54
C SER A 75 21.76 41.74 5.32
N SER A 76 20.86 41.60 6.29
CA SER A 76 20.69 40.40 7.13
C SER A 76 20.20 39.20 6.30
N ASP A 77 19.20 39.43 5.45
CA ASP A 77 18.50 38.33 4.76
C ASP A 77 19.33 37.74 3.60
N LYS A 78 20.18 38.56 2.96
CA LYS A 78 21.13 38.08 1.94
C LYS A 78 22.23 37.17 2.50
N GLN A 79 22.59 37.35 3.77
CA GLN A 79 23.61 36.53 4.42
C GLN A 79 23.03 35.17 4.82
N LYS A 80 21.82 35.16 5.40
CA LYS A 80 21.12 33.94 5.83
C LYS A 80 20.82 32.98 4.67
N ALA A 81 20.41 33.50 3.51
CA ALA A 81 20.14 32.70 2.31
C ALA A 81 21.39 32.02 1.69
N LYS A 82 22.61 32.52 2.00
CA LYS A 82 23.87 31.89 1.57
C LYS A 82 24.28 30.75 2.49
N ASP A 83 24.05 30.90 3.79
CA ASP A 83 24.46 29.92 4.79
C ASP A 83 23.61 28.64 4.73
N ASP A 84 22.29 28.79 4.53
CA ASP A 84 21.34 27.66 4.45
C ASP A 84 21.62 26.74 3.24
N LYS A 85 22.08 27.28 2.10
CA LYS A 85 22.48 26.48 0.93
C LYS A 85 23.73 25.63 1.16
N SER A 86 24.58 25.99 2.13
CA SER A 86 25.84 25.28 2.40
C SER A 86 25.64 24.05 3.31
N VAL A 87 24.66 24.13 4.21
CA VAL A 87 24.37 23.07 5.20
C VAL A 87 23.67 21.89 4.53
N ALA A 88 22.71 22.15 3.65
CA ALA A 88 21.98 21.11 2.90
C ALA A 88 22.89 20.22 2.03
N ARG A 89 24.05 20.73 1.59
CA ARG A 89 25.00 19.97 0.76
C ARG A 89 25.86 18.97 1.55
N LYS A 90 26.03 19.16 2.87
CA LYS A 90 26.90 18.31 3.72
C LYS A 90 26.18 17.06 4.26
N GLU A 91 24.88 17.12 4.50
CA GLU A 91 24.14 15.96 5.05
C GLU A 91 23.87 14.90 3.99
N LYS A 92 23.64 15.30 2.73
CA LYS A 92 23.38 14.39 1.60
C LYS A 92 24.54 13.41 1.28
N LEU A 93 25.76 13.71 1.75
CA LEU A 93 26.96 12.87 1.55
C LEU A 93 27.17 11.80 2.64
N LYS A 94 26.57 11.95 3.83
CA LYS A 94 26.77 10.99 4.95
C LYS A 94 25.81 9.81 4.92
N GLY A 95 24.60 9.98 4.38
CA GLY A 95 23.59 8.91 4.29
C GLY A 95 23.95 7.77 3.34
N ALA A 96 24.75 8.04 2.30
CA ALA A 96 25.08 7.06 1.26
C ALA A 96 26.09 5.98 1.68
N ALA A 97 26.82 6.17 2.79
CA ALA A 97 27.92 5.28 3.18
C ALA A 97 27.52 4.13 4.15
N SER A 98 26.38 4.22 4.84
CA SER A 98 26.02 3.26 5.91
C SER A 98 25.19 2.05 5.45
N ALA A 99 24.60 2.09 4.25
CA ALA A 99 23.65 1.07 3.79
C ALA A 99 24.28 -0.20 3.18
N ALA A 100 25.60 -0.25 2.98
CA ALA A 100 26.25 -1.36 2.25
C ALA A 100 26.78 -2.52 3.14
N GLY A 101 26.69 -2.45 4.47
CA GLY A 101 27.48 -3.31 5.37
C GLY A 101 26.83 -4.59 5.93
N THR A 102 25.50 -4.75 5.93
CA THR A 102 24.85 -5.62 6.94
C THR A 102 24.25 -6.94 6.42
N GLY A 103 24.35 -7.24 5.11
CA GLY A 103 23.59 -8.34 4.49
C GLY A 103 24.18 -9.76 4.55
N ALA A 104 25.44 -9.97 4.94
CA ALA A 104 26.17 -11.20 4.56
C ALA A 104 26.29 -12.33 5.62
N LYS A 105 25.78 -12.20 6.86
CA LYS A 105 26.14 -13.14 7.96
C LYS A 105 25.06 -14.14 8.44
N ALA A 106 23.86 -14.21 7.86
CA ALA A 106 22.74 -14.94 8.47
C ALA A 106 22.45 -16.39 7.99
N VAL A 107 23.12 -16.92 6.95
CA VAL A 107 22.61 -18.14 6.24
C VAL A 107 23.23 -19.48 6.72
N GLY A 108 24.28 -19.48 7.55
CA GLY A 108 25.09 -20.70 7.79
C GLY A 108 24.65 -21.73 8.85
N ARG A 109 23.53 -21.57 9.59
CA ARG A 109 23.26 -22.38 10.81
C ARG A 109 22.09 -23.38 10.76
N GLY A 110 21.38 -23.54 9.64
CA GLY A 110 20.11 -24.30 9.59
C GLY A 110 20.18 -25.83 9.47
N ALA A 111 21.26 -26.42 8.92
CA ALA A 111 21.17 -27.78 8.34
C ALA A 111 21.35 -28.97 9.31
N LYS A 112 21.74 -28.78 10.58
CA LYS A 112 22.08 -29.91 11.49
C LYS A 112 20.91 -30.51 12.32
N LYS A 113 19.69 -29.97 12.24
CA LYS A 113 18.61 -30.32 13.21
C LYS A 113 17.54 -31.34 12.75
N VAL A 114 17.47 -31.71 11.46
CA VAL A 114 16.30 -32.45 10.93
C VAL A 114 16.37 -33.98 11.16
N GLY A 115 17.57 -34.58 11.29
CA GLY A 115 17.71 -36.05 11.46
C GLY A 115 17.27 -36.62 12.82
N GLY A 116 17.14 -35.80 13.86
CA GLY A 116 16.85 -36.26 15.23
C GLY A 116 15.36 -36.52 15.53
N TRP A 117 14.45 -36.07 14.67
CA TRP A 117 13.02 -36.08 14.97
C TRP A 117 12.36 -37.47 14.78
N ALA A 118 12.71 -38.18 13.71
CA ALA A 118 12.12 -39.50 13.40
C ALA A 118 12.49 -40.58 14.43
N THR A 119 13.74 -40.59 14.92
CA THR A 119 14.21 -41.52 15.95
C THR A 119 13.61 -41.22 17.32
N SER A 120 13.35 -39.95 17.63
CA SER A 120 12.71 -39.53 18.88
C SER A 120 11.23 -39.93 18.92
N PHE A 121 10.54 -39.87 17.77
CA PHE A 121 9.13 -40.22 17.68
C PHE A 121 8.89 -41.74 17.80
N ALA A 122 9.71 -42.57 17.15
CA ALA A 122 9.64 -44.02 17.26
C ALA A 122 9.92 -44.51 18.69
N LYS A 123 10.89 -43.89 19.38
CA LYS A 123 11.24 -44.20 20.77
C LYS A 123 10.13 -43.79 21.75
N PHE A 124 9.44 -42.69 21.49
CA PHE A 124 8.28 -42.26 22.29
C PHE A 124 7.09 -43.21 22.15
N ALA A 125 6.75 -43.64 20.93
CA ALA A 125 5.66 -44.58 20.70
C ALA A 125 5.92 -45.96 21.34
N TYR A 126 7.17 -46.45 21.26
CA TYR A 126 7.58 -47.69 21.91
C TYR A 126 7.51 -47.62 23.44
N ASN A 127 8.01 -46.53 24.04
CA ASN A 127 8.00 -46.36 25.50
C ASN A 127 6.57 -46.25 26.05
N LYS A 128 5.68 -45.55 25.34
CA LYS A 128 4.28 -45.38 25.77
C LYS A 128 3.45 -46.67 25.64
N ALA A 129 3.83 -47.58 24.74
CA ALA A 129 3.25 -48.92 24.64
C ALA A 129 3.71 -49.84 25.79
N LYS A 130 4.93 -49.62 26.31
CA LYS A 130 5.51 -50.41 27.40
C LYS A 130 4.97 -50.01 28.80
N GLU A 131 4.59 -48.75 29.00
CA GLU A 131 4.09 -48.25 30.29
C GLU A 131 2.67 -48.70 30.67
N LYS A 132 1.91 -49.36 29.77
CA LYS A 132 0.55 -49.87 30.07
C LYS A 132 0.48 -51.37 30.43
N GLY A 133 1.60 -52.00 30.73
CA GLY A 133 1.69 -53.42 31.12
C GLY A 133 1.26 -53.73 32.55
N GLY A 134 0.11 -53.22 33.01
CA GLY A 134 -0.44 -53.51 34.34
C GLY A 134 -1.96 -53.39 34.36
N SER A 135 -2.63 -54.51 34.67
CA SER A 135 -4.08 -54.71 34.82
C SER A 135 -4.84 -55.21 33.57
N SER A 136 -5.47 -56.37 33.76
CA SER A 136 -6.16 -57.23 32.80
C SER A 136 -7.55 -56.71 32.42
N SER A 137 -7.64 -55.57 31.73
CA SER A 137 -8.86 -55.18 31.01
C SER A 137 -8.69 -55.49 29.54
N THR A 138 -9.58 -56.33 28.99
CA THR A 138 -9.89 -56.50 27.55
C THR A 138 -9.00 -55.67 26.63
N THR A 139 -7.88 -56.27 26.19
CA THR A 139 -6.93 -55.66 25.25
C THR A 139 -7.69 -55.17 24.03
N GLN A 140 -8.00 -53.88 24.01
CA GLN A 140 -8.51 -53.25 22.81
C GLN A 140 -7.44 -53.42 21.73
N PRO A 141 -7.84 -53.81 20.51
CA PRO A 141 -6.91 -53.92 19.39
C PRO A 141 -6.16 -52.60 19.26
N ASN A 142 -4.83 -52.67 19.10
CA ASN A 142 -3.94 -51.52 19.02
C ASN A 142 -4.16 -50.73 17.73
N MET A 143 -5.29 -50.02 17.62
CA MET A 143 -5.69 -49.20 16.48
C MET A 143 -4.61 -48.16 16.14
N GLY A 144 -3.94 -47.62 17.16
CA GLY A 144 -2.81 -46.70 16.98
C GLY A 144 -1.59 -47.36 16.29
N LEU A 145 -1.30 -48.63 16.59
CA LEU A 145 -0.22 -49.36 15.92
C LEU A 145 -0.59 -49.63 14.45
N PHE A 146 -1.84 -50.00 14.19
CA PHE A 146 -2.33 -50.19 12.83
C PHE A 146 -2.27 -48.90 12.01
N LEU A 147 -2.69 -47.77 12.60
CA LEU A 147 -2.54 -46.45 11.97
C LEU A 147 -1.08 -46.14 11.62
N LEU A 148 -0.13 -46.40 12.53
CA LEU A 148 1.30 -46.18 12.26
C LEU A 148 1.82 -47.09 11.13
N ILE A 149 1.41 -48.36 11.10
CA ILE A 149 1.80 -49.31 10.04
C ILE A 149 1.23 -48.87 8.68
N THR A 150 -0.05 -48.48 8.63
CA THR A 150 -0.69 -48.02 7.38
C THR A 150 -0.02 -46.76 6.83
N ILE A 151 0.33 -45.79 7.70
CA ILE A 151 1.06 -44.58 7.34
C ILE A 151 2.46 -44.93 6.83
N ALA A 152 3.19 -45.82 7.52
CA ALA A 152 4.52 -46.24 7.10
C ALA A 152 4.52 -46.94 5.74
N ILE A 153 3.56 -47.84 5.49
CA ILE A 153 3.38 -48.51 4.20
C ILE A 153 3.07 -47.49 3.11
N HIS A 154 2.19 -46.51 3.38
CA HIS A 154 1.85 -45.47 2.41
C HIS A 154 3.06 -44.59 2.05
N PHE A 155 3.85 -44.16 3.03
CA PHE A 155 5.08 -43.41 2.77
C PHE A 155 6.14 -44.26 2.06
N PHE A 156 6.25 -45.54 2.37
CA PHE A 156 7.11 -46.45 1.62
C PHE A 156 6.67 -46.58 0.15
N ASP A 157 5.36 -46.71 -0.10
CA ASP A 157 4.79 -46.74 -1.44
C ASP A 157 5.05 -45.44 -2.21
N GLY A 158 4.79 -44.29 -1.57
CA GLY A 158 4.97 -42.98 -2.18
C GLY A 158 6.44 -42.57 -2.39
N LEU A 159 7.31 -42.76 -1.40
CA LEU A 159 8.69 -42.27 -1.44
C LEU A 159 9.66 -43.26 -2.10
N VAL A 160 9.49 -44.57 -1.88
CA VAL A 160 10.41 -45.58 -2.41
C VAL A 160 9.92 -46.11 -3.75
N ASN A 161 8.62 -46.37 -3.86
CA ASN A 161 8.05 -46.92 -5.09
C ASN A 161 7.52 -45.85 -6.05
N ASN A 162 7.44 -44.58 -5.63
CA ASN A 162 6.81 -43.48 -6.37
C ASN A 162 5.40 -43.86 -6.87
N PHE A 163 4.67 -44.60 -6.02
CA PHE A 163 3.39 -45.22 -6.34
C PHE A 163 3.37 -46.03 -7.67
N SER A 164 4.54 -46.48 -8.13
CA SER A 164 4.67 -47.21 -9.39
C SER A 164 4.04 -48.59 -9.29
N ARG A 165 3.26 -48.94 -10.31
CA ARG A 165 2.57 -50.23 -10.46
C ARG A 165 3.11 -51.02 -11.66
N LEU A 166 4.40 -50.87 -11.96
CA LEU A 166 5.10 -51.67 -12.97
C LEU A 166 5.14 -53.16 -12.58
N PRO A 167 5.24 -54.10 -13.54
CA PRO A 167 5.05 -55.54 -13.30
C PRO A 167 5.82 -56.14 -12.12
N GLY A 168 7.05 -55.68 -11.84
CA GLY A 168 7.84 -56.15 -10.67
C GLY A 168 7.44 -55.54 -9.32
N ARG A 169 6.90 -54.32 -9.29
CA ARG A 169 6.43 -53.64 -8.06
C ARG A 169 4.96 -53.91 -7.77
N PHE A 170 4.19 -54.24 -8.81
CA PHE A 170 2.77 -54.51 -8.73
C PHE A 170 2.45 -55.65 -7.76
N THR A 171 3.10 -56.82 -7.95
CA THR A 171 2.88 -58.02 -7.13
C THR A 171 3.31 -57.82 -5.68
N MET A 172 4.46 -57.17 -5.47
CA MET A 172 4.95 -56.81 -4.14
C MET A 172 3.96 -55.90 -3.40
N MET A 173 3.54 -54.80 -4.03
CA MET A 173 2.62 -53.85 -3.40
C MET A 173 1.24 -54.47 -3.17
N LEU A 174 0.74 -55.27 -4.12
CA LEU A 174 -0.51 -56.01 -3.95
C LEU A 174 -0.43 -56.96 -2.75
N GLY A 175 0.69 -57.67 -2.59
CA GLY A 175 0.96 -58.52 -1.44
C GLY A 175 0.97 -57.76 -0.11
N ILE A 176 1.59 -56.57 -0.07
CA ILE A 176 1.63 -55.71 1.12
C ILE A 176 0.21 -55.24 1.50
N TYR A 177 -0.57 -54.72 0.56
CA TYR A 177 -1.94 -54.27 0.86
C TYR A 177 -2.89 -55.45 1.16
N ALA A 178 -2.69 -56.62 0.56
CA ALA A 178 -3.42 -57.84 0.93
C ALA A 178 -3.09 -58.27 2.37
N ALA A 179 -1.81 -58.30 2.75
CA ALA A 179 -1.37 -58.58 4.12
C ALA A 179 -1.91 -57.56 5.13
N LEU A 180 -1.93 -56.27 4.75
CA LEU A 180 -2.51 -55.20 5.56
C LEU A 180 -4.02 -55.40 5.79
N SER A 181 -4.73 -55.87 4.76
CA SER A 181 -6.16 -56.18 4.83
C SER A 181 -6.43 -57.36 5.76
N LEU A 182 -5.66 -58.45 5.62
CA LEU A 182 -5.76 -59.62 6.51
C LEU A 182 -5.44 -59.24 7.96
N PHE A 183 -4.40 -58.42 8.17
CA PHE A 183 -4.06 -57.90 9.48
C PHE A 183 -5.22 -57.08 10.08
N ALA A 184 -5.83 -56.19 9.30
CA ALA A 184 -7.00 -55.43 9.74
C ALA A 184 -8.18 -56.34 10.10
N ILE A 185 -8.52 -57.32 9.25
CA ILE A 185 -9.65 -58.24 9.45
C ILE A 185 -9.47 -59.09 10.71
N PHE A 186 -8.32 -59.75 10.85
CA PHE A 186 -8.11 -60.74 11.90
C PHE A 186 -7.66 -60.13 13.22
N ILE A 187 -6.84 -59.07 13.20
CA ILE A 187 -6.24 -58.51 14.42
C ILE A 187 -7.01 -57.32 14.95
N ILE A 188 -7.43 -56.41 14.07
CA ILE A 188 -8.05 -55.15 14.47
C ILE A 188 -9.55 -55.28 14.64
N TYR A 189 -10.26 -55.71 13.60
CA TYR A 189 -11.71 -55.79 13.64
C TYR A 189 -12.23 -57.11 14.22
N ARG A 190 -11.37 -58.15 14.28
CA ARG A 190 -11.72 -59.51 14.72
C ARG A 190 -13.05 -59.99 14.14
N SER A 191 -13.39 -59.51 12.95
CA SER A 191 -14.69 -59.69 12.35
C SER A 191 -14.71 -61.06 11.69
N GLY A 192 -15.73 -61.88 11.97
CA GLY A 192 -16.11 -62.95 11.03
C GLY A 192 -16.40 -62.35 9.65
N LEU A 193 -16.43 -63.18 8.60
CA LEU A 193 -16.75 -62.79 7.20
C LEU A 193 -18.10 -62.05 7.15
N SER A 194 -18.06 -60.75 7.36
CA SER A 194 -19.21 -59.86 7.50
C SER A 194 -19.09 -58.72 6.50
N SER A 195 -20.10 -57.85 6.42
CA SER A 195 -20.06 -56.67 5.55
C SER A 195 -18.82 -55.77 5.81
N GLN A 196 -18.31 -55.74 7.04
CA GLN A 196 -17.09 -55.00 7.39
C GLN A 196 -15.84 -55.56 6.72
N THR A 197 -15.75 -56.88 6.55
CA THR A 197 -14.64 -57.55 5.86
C THR A 197 -14.51 -57.07 4.42
N TRP A 198 -15.63 -56.97 3.70
CA TRP A 198 -15.66 -56.45 2.33
C TRP A 198 -15.26 -54.98 2.26
N THR A 199 -15.63 -54.18 3.26
CA THR A 199 -15.22 -52.77 3.35
C THR A 199 -13.71 -52.65 3.51
N ILE A 200 -13.09 -53.45 4.38
CA ILE A 200 -11.64 -53.48 4.60
C ILE A 200 -10.89 -53.86 3.32
N ILE A 201 -11.36 -54.91 2.63
CA ILE A 201 -10.79 -55.33 1.34
C ILE A 201 -10.94 -54.20 0.30
N GLY A 202 -12.12 -53.58 0.23
CA GLY A 202 -12.40 -52.46 -0.66
C GLY A 202 -11.48 -51.25 -0.43
N VAL A 203 -11.24 -50.87 0.83
CA VAL A 203 -10.34 -49.75 1.20
C VAL A 203 -8.90 -50.04 0.77
N SER A 204 -8.40 -51.26 0.97
CA SER A 204 -7.06 -51.63 0.51
C SER A 204 -6.92 -51.68 -1.00
N LEU A 205 -7.92 -52.24 -1.71
CA LEU A 205 -7.93 -52.23 -3.17
C LEU A 205 -7.98 -50.80 -3.70
N PHE A 206 -8.80 -49.94 -3.10
CA PHE A 206 -8.85 -48.52 -3.45
C PHE A 206 -7.51 -47.84 -3.18
N ALA A 207 -6.88 -48.04 -2.00
CA ALA A 207 -5.55 -47.50 -1.70
C ALA A 207 -4.48 -47.97 -2.70
N PHE A 208 -4.58 -49.23 -3.15
CA PHE A 208 -3.66 -49.82 -4.12
C PHE A 208 -3.83 -49.25 -5.53
N PHE A 209 -5.08 -49.15 -6.02
CA PHE A 209 -5.41 -48.70 -7.39
C PHE A 209 -5.52 -47.19 -7.54
N LEU A 210 -5.79 -46.44 -6.47
CA LEU A 210 -5.98 -44.99 -6.52
C LEU A 210 -4.79 -44.28 -7.21
N PRO A 211 -3.51 -44.55 -6.85
CA PRO A 211 -2.40 -43.92 -7.56
C PRO A 211 -2.32 -44.30 -9.05
N TYR A 212 -2.74 -45.52 -9.40
CA TYR A 212 -2.80 -45.98 -10.80
C TYR A 212 -3.86 -45.22 -11.59
N ILE A 213 -5.07 -45.06 -11.03
CA ILE A 213 -6.17 -44.30 -11.63
C ILE A 213 -5.76 -42.82 -11.76
N MET A 214 -5.19 -42.25 -10.71
CA MET A 214 -4.79 -40.85 -10.67
C MET A 214 -3.66 -40.50 -11.64
N LYS A 215 -2.82 -41.48 -12.00
CA LYS A 215 -1.82 -41.31 -13.07
C LYS A 215 -2.45 -40.98 -14.43
N PHE A 216 -3.70 -41.36 -14.70
CA PHE A 216 -4.36 -40.99 -15.96
C PHE A 216 -4.79 -39.51 -16.00
N TYR A 217 -4.94 -38.84 -14.85
CA TYR A 217 -5.39 -37.46 -14.74
C TYR A 217 -4.24 -36.45 -14.52
N TYR A 218 -3.01 -36.85 -14.87
CA TYR A 218 -1.72 -36.12 -14.75
C TYR A 218 -1.81 -34.64 -14.33
N THR A 219 -1.80 -34.41 -13.02
CA THR A 219 -1.32 -33.15 -12.46
C THR A 219 -0.46 -33.42 -11.23
N ASP A 220 0.64 -32.71 -11.09
CA ASP A 220 1.59 -32.88 -9.98
C ASP A 220 0.94 -32.66 -8.61
N TYR A 221 -0.14 -31.87 -8.56
CA TYR A 221 -0.95 -31.61 -7.38
C TYR A 221 -1.60 -32.86 -6.82
N ILE A 222 -2.10 -33.72 -7.70
CA ILE A 222 -2.78 -34.94 -7.31
C ILE A 222 -1.82 -35.87 -6.57
N MET A 223 -0.57 -35.99 -7.02
CA MET A 223 0.43 -36.83 -6.35
C MET A 223 0.83 -36.28 -4.98
N ALA A 224 0.92 -34.95 -4.84
CA ALA A 224 1.18 -34.31 -3.55
C ALA A 224 0.02 -34.53 -2.57
N VAL A 225 -1.22 -34.41 -3.04
CA VAL A 225 -2.43 -34.70 -2.24
C VAL A 225 -2.48 -36.17 -1.85
N LEU A 226 -2.17 -37.09 -2.77
CA LEU A 226 -2.14 -38.52 -2.50
C LEU A 226 -1.11 -38.86 -1.43
N LEU A 227 0.10 -38.28 -1.50
CA LEU A 227 1.16 -38.50 -0.51
C LEU A 227 0.78 -37.94 0.87
N ALA A 228 0.03 -36.83 0.90
CA ALA A 228 -0.45 -36.22 2.14
C ALA A 228 -1.70 -36.92 2.71
N ALA A 229 -2.39 -37.76 1.94
CA ALA A 229 -3.68 -38.33 2.31
C ALA A 229 -3.73 -39.87 2.14
N PRO A 230 -3.09 -40.64 3.05
CA PRO A 230 -3.20 -42.08 3.06
C PRO A 230 -4.67 -42.48 3.21
N VAL A 231 -5.19 -43.22 2.23
CA VAL A 231 -6.58 -43.69 2.20
C VAL A 231 -6.96 -44.42 3.49
N TRP A 232 -6.08 -45.27 4.01
CA TRP A 232 -6.29 -46.00 5.26
C TRP A 232 -6.39 -45.08 6.48
N ALA A 233 -5.57 -44.03 6.54
CA ALA A 233 -5.64 -43.06 7.63
C ALA A 233 -6.98 -42.30 7.58
N LEU A 234 -7.39 -41.85 6.39
CA LEU A 234 -8.70 -41.20 6.20
C LEU A 234 -9.86 -42.12 6.61
N TYR A 235 -9.83 -43.39 6.20
CA TYR A 235 -10.85 -44.36 6.56
C TYR A 235 -10.96 -44.55 8.08
N LEU A 236 -9.82 -44.72 8.76
CA LEU A 236 -9.77 -44.87 10.22
C LEU A 236 -10.24 -43.62 10.97
N PHE A 237 -9.98 -42.43 10.41
CA PHE A 237 -10.43 -41.17 11.00
C PHE A 237 -11.92 -40.91 10.80
N MET A 238 -12.52 -41.41 9.71
CA MET A 238 -13.96 -41.31 9.45
C MET A 238 -14.76 -42.41 10.18
N ASN A 239 -14.11 -43.50 10.59
CA ASN A 239 -14.73 -44.60 11.33
C ASN A 239 -13.98 -44.88 12.64
N PRO A 240 -13.97 -43.92 13.60
CA PRO A 240 -13.31 -44.11 14.87
C PRO A 240 -14.16 -45.04 15.76
N ASN A 241 -14.15 -46.35 15.47
CA ASN A 241 -14.85 -47.35 16.27
C ASN A 241 -14.15 -47.52 17.62
N ASP A 242 -14.41 -46.64 18.60
CA ASP A 242 -14.04 -46.75 20.03
C ASP A 242 -12.77 -46.04 20.50
N SER A 243 -12.11 -45.20 19.69
CA SER A 243 -10.97 -44.40 20.15
C SER A 243 -11.18 -42.90 19.96
N GLN A 244 -11.54 -42.22 21.05
CA GLN A 244 -11.63 -40.75 21.11
C GLN A 244 -10.32 -40.07 20.67
N ALA A 245 -9.17 -40.71 20.92
CA ALA A 245 -7.88 -40.22 20.47
C ALA A 245 -7.79 -40.22 18.92
N VAL A 246 -8.21 -41.30 18.26
CA VAL A 246 -8.22 -41.40 16.80
C VAL A 246 -9.18 -40.38 16.19
N GLU A 247 -10.33 -40.13 16.82
CA GLU A 247 -11.28 -39.11 16.37
C GLU A 247 -10.69 -37.68 16.43
N VAL A 248 -10.11 -37.29 17.57
CA VAL A 248 -9.53 -35.93 17.74
C VAL A 248 -8.35 -35.73 16.80
N TRP A 249 -7.46 -36.72 16.69
CA TRP A 249 -6.32 -36.66 15.75
C TRP A 249 -6.79 -36.69 14.30
N GLY A 250 -7.83 -37.45 13.99
CA GLY A 250 -8.40 -37.54 12.66
C GLY A 250 -9.01 -36.24 12.16
N LYS A 251 -9.77 -35.53 13.02
CA LYS A 251 -10.30 -34.20 12.69
C LYS A 251 -9.16 -33.21 12.38
N ARG A 252 -8.12 -33.18 13.22
CA ARG A 252 -6.95 -32.31 13.01
C ARG A 252 -6.19 -32.67 11.73
N TYR A 253 -5.99 -33.97 11.49
CA TYR A 253 -5.33 -34.47 10.29
C TYR A 253 -6.10 -34.09 9.03
N PHE A 254 -7.42 -34.24 9.03
CA PHE A 254 -8.28 -33.86 7.91
C PHE A 254 -8.16 -32.37 7.57
N PHE A 255 -8.18 -31.49 8.57
CA PHE A 255 -7.92 -30.05 8.37
C PHE A 255 -6.52 -29.78 7.80
N ILE A 256 -5.50 -30.51 8.25
CA ILE A 256 -4.14 -30.40 7.71
C ILE A 256 -4.08 -30.84 6.25
N VAL A 257 -4.73 -31.94 5.89
CA VAL A 257 -4.79 -32.45 4.50
C VAL A 257 -5.52 -31.47 3.60
N ILE A 258 -6.65 -30.91 4.02
CA ILE A 258 -7.36 -29.86 3.26
C ILE A 258 -6.46 -28.64 3.09
N LEU A 259 -5.84 -28.15 4.17
CA LEU A 259 -4.98 -26.98 4.12
C LEU A 259 -3.77 -27.21 3.21
N LEU A 260 -3.16 -28.39 3.24
CA LEU A 260 -2.07 -28.78 2.34
C LEU A 260 -2.53 -28.93 0.88
N GLY A 261 -3.73 -29.47 0.64
CA GLY A 261 -4.31 -29.60 -0.70
C GLY A 261 -4.65 -28.23 -1.30
N THR A 262 -5.28 -27.35 -0.52
CA THR A 262 -5.54 -25.96 -0.90
C THR A 262 -4.23 -25.19 -1.10
N TYR A 263 -3.23 -25.42 -0.25
CA TYR A 263 -1.89 -24.87 -0.42
C TYR A 263 -1.26 -25.30 -1.73
N ALA A 264 -1.27 -26.61 -2.04
CA ALA A 264 -0.72 -27.15 -3.29
C ALA A 264 -1.43 -26.55 -4.52
N LEU A 265 -2.76 -26.39 -4.47
CA LEU A 265 -3.56 -25.76 -5.53
C LEU A 265 -3.23 -24.27 -5.72
N ILE A 266 -3.18 -23.48 -4.64
CA ILE A 266 -2.93 -22.04 -4.71
C ILE A 266 -1.49 -21.73 -5.14
N SER A 267 -0.53 -22.52 -4.65
CA SER A 267 0.89 -22.28 -4.90
C SER A 267 1.34 -22.70 -6.30
N ASN A 268 0.50 -23.39 -7.06
CA ASN A 268 0.83 -23.94 -8.38
C ASN A 268 2.19 -24.70 -8.35
N MET A 269 2.44 -25.40 -7.24
CA MET A 269 3.61 -26.26 -7.04
C MET A 269 3.70 -27.37 -8.09
N ALA A 270 4.66 -27.25 -9.02
CA ALA A 270 5.12 -28.36 -9.83
C ALA A 270 5.90 -29.35 -8.94
N VAL A 271 5.21 -30.33 -8.34
CA VAL A 271 5.80 -31.38 -7.49
C VAL A 271 6.39 -32.52 -8.34
N GLY A 272 5.99 -32.65 -9.60
CA GLY A 272 6.39 -33.70 -10.52
C GLY A 272 7.88 -33.69 -10.83
N PRO A 273 8.51 -32.52 -11.10
CA PRO A 273 9.97 -32.43 -11.23
C PRO A 273 10.71 -32.90 -9.98
N ALA A 274 10.25 -32.52 -8.78
CA ALA A 274 10.92 -32.92 -7.53
C ALA A 274 10.83 -34.44 -7.25
N LEU A 275 9.72 -35.08 -7.63
CA LEU A 275 9.51 -36.53 -7.44
C LEU A 275 10.12 -37.38 -8.57
N SER A 276 10.31 -36.83 -9.76
CA SER A 276 10.91 -37.55 -10.91
C SER A 276 12.44 -37.66 -10.84
N PHE A 277 13.11 -36.89 -9.97
CA PHE A 277 14.54 -37.00 -9.69
C PHE A 277 14.92 -38.20 -8.79
N SER A 278 13.97 -39.02 -8.33
CA SER A 278 14.20 -40.08 -7.31
C SER A 278 14.96 -41.33 -7.80
N GLY A 279 15.71 -41.24 -8.89
CA GLY A 279 16.37 -42.39 -9.51
C GLY A 279 17.63 -42.88 -8.78
N GLN A 280 18.31 -42.07 -7.97
CA GLN A 280 19.63 -42.48 -7.44
C GLN A 280 19.95 -42.17 -5.98
N ASP A 281 19.16 -41.37 -5.24
CA ASP A 281 19.40 -41.25 -3.80
C ASP A 281 18.16 -40.74 -3.05
N ALA A 282 17.57 -41.58 -2.19
CA ALA A 282 16.40 -41.20 -1.39
C ALA A 282 16.69 -40.01 -0.44
N ARG A 283 17.97 -39.80 -0.11
CA ARG A 283 18.44 -38.64 0.66
C ARG A 283 18.37 -37.34 -0.15
N GLY A 284 18.59 -37.39 -1.46
CA GLY A 284 18.50 -36.25 -2.36
C GLY A 284 17.06 -35.75 -2.53
N GLY A 285 16.10 -36.68 -2.67
CA GLY A 285 14.68 -36.33 -2.79
C GLY A 285 14.13 -35.59 -1.56
N LEU A 286 14.55 -35.97 -0.35
CA LEU A 286 14.10 -35.33 0.88
C LEU A 286 14.69 -33.92 1.06
N ALA A 287 15.95 -33.71 0.66
CA ALA A 287 16.60 -32.40 0.68
C ALA A 287 15.96 -31.46 -0.34
N VAL A 288 15.68 -31.94 -1.56
CA VAL A 288 14.97 -31.17 -2.60
C VAL A 288 13.56 -30.81 -2.14
N LEU A 289 12.81 -31.74 -1.55
CA LEU A 289 11.49 -31.46 -0.97
C LEU A 289 11.56 -30.42 0.15
N HIS A 290 12.56 -30.52 1.04
CA HIS A 290 12.76 -29.58 2.13
C HIS A 290 13.08 -28.17 1.63
N ASP A 291 14.03 -28.04 0.70
CA ASP A 291 14.45 -26.74 0.17
C ASP A 291 13.35 -26.12 -0.69
N TYR A 292 12.60 -26.94 -1.42
CA TYR A 292 11.42 -26.52 -2.16
C TYR A 292 10.28 -26.08 -1.23
N PHE A 293 10.03 -26.81 -0.13
CA PHE A 293 9.01 -26.46 0.85
C PHE A 293 9.36 -25.17 1.60
N ILE A 294 10.60 -25.00 2.07
CA ILE A 294 11.05 -23.77 2.73
C ILE A 294 11.06 -22.59 1.75
N GLY A 295 11.59 -22.77 0.55
CA GLY A 295 11.64 -21.73 -0.47
C GLY A 295 10.25 -21.26 -0.89
N ASN A 296 9.30 -22.18 -1.07
CA ASN A 296 7.93 -21.82 -1.46
C ASN A 296 7.07 -21.34 -0.30
N THR A 297 7.29 -21.79 0.93
CA THR A 297 6.60 -21.23 2.10
C THR A 297 7.03 -19.80 2.39
N GLN A 298 8.32 -19.47 2.25
CA GLN A 298 8.79 -18.07 2.34
C GLN A 298 8.16 -17.20 1.24
N LYS A 299 8.13 -17.69 0.00
CA LYS A 299 7.45 -17.00 -1.11
C LYS A 299 5.96 -16.85 -0.83
N MET A 300 5.27 -17.88 -0.32
CA MET A 300 3.85 -17.79 0.02
C MET A 300 3.58 -16.80 1.14
N VAL A 301 4.35 -16.82 2.24
CA VAL A 301 4.17 -15.85 3.33
C VAL A 301 4.35 -14.43 2.78
N SER A 302 5.35 -14.22 1.92
CA SER A 302 5.52 -12.93 1.24
C SER A 302 4.36 -12.61 0.28
N SER A 303 3.79 -13.59 -0.41
CA SER A 303 2.63 -13.43 -1.30
C SER A 303 1.33 -13.19 -0.54
N ILE A 304 1.14 -13.78 0.64
CA ILE A 304 -0.01 -13.57 1.53
C ILE A 304 0.06 -12.18 2.16
N LEU A 305 1.24 -11.77 2.63
CA LEU A 305 1.47 -10.40 3.08
C LEU A 305 1.28 -9.37 1.95
N ARG A 306 1.45 -9.80 0.68
CA ARG A 306 1.18 -9.02 -0.52
C ARG A 306 -0.23 -9.21 -1.10
N LEU A 307 -1.10 -10.04 -0.53
CA LEU A 307 -2.47 -10.23 -1.02
C LEU A 307 -3.28 -8.93 -1.04
N PRO A 308 -3.20 -8.05 -0.01
CA PRO A 308 -3.89 -6.75 -0.05
C PRO A 308 -3.47 -5.91 -1.27
N THR A 309 -2.16 -5.87 -1.56
CA THR A 309 -1.61 -5.21 -2.74
C THR A 309 -2.05 -5.87 -4.06
N ILE A 310 -2.05 -7.19 -4.17
CA ILE A 310 -2.47 -7.91 -5.40
C ILE A 310 -3.98 -7.77 -5.65
N ILE A 311 -4.79 -7.80 -4.59
CA ILE A 311 -6.25 -7.57 -4.68
C ILE A 311 -6.52 -6.13 -5.10
N SER A 312 -5.81 -5.15 -4.52
CA SER A 312 -5.93 -3.74 -4.95
C SER A 312 -5.53 -3.54 -6.42
N GLN A 313 -4.47 -4.21 -6.88
CA GLN A 313 -4.02 -4.17 -8.28
C GLN A 313 -4.97 -4.88 -9.25
N LYS A 314 -5.58 -6.00 -8.85
CA LYS A 314 -6.59 -6.67 -9.68
C LYS A 314 -7.91 -5.89 -9.73
N PHE A 315 -8.30 -5.23 -8.64
CA PHE A 315 -9.47 -4.37 -8.59
C PHE A 315 -9.28 -3.09 -9.43
N SER A 316 -8.08 -2.50 -9.44
CA SER A 316 -7.74 -1.40 -10.37
C SER A 316 -7.70 -1.84 -11.84
N ASN A 317 -7.28 -3.08 -12.10
CA ASN A 317 -7.24 -3.61 -13.47
C ASN A 317 -8.63 -4.01 -14.03
N SER A 318 -9.61 -4.36 -13.19
CA SER A 318 -10.95 -4.74 -13.66
C SER A 318 -11.93 -3.56 -13.79
N THR A 319 -11.64 -2.40 -13.21
CA THR A 319 -12.52 -1.21 -13.23
C THR A 319 -12.21 -0.23 -14.37
N GLN A 320 -11.27 -0.55 -15.27
CA GLN A 320 -10.73 0.35 -16.32
C GLN A 320 -10.15 1.68 -15.81
N MET A 321 -10.27 2.01 -14.52
CA MET A 321 -9.68 3.17 -13.88
C MET A 321 -8.30 2.79 -13.33
N GLN A 322 -7.26 3.04 -14.12
CA GLN A 322 -5.87 2.87 -13.68
C GLN A 322 -5.59 3.86 -12.54
N TYR A 323 -5.24 3.35 -11.36
CA TYR A 323 -4.84 4.17 -10.22
C TYR A 323 -3.39 4.65 -10.42
N PHE A 324 -3.18 5.95 -10.40
CA PHE A 324 -1.84 6.53 -10.58
C PHE A 324 -1.22 6.88 -9.21
N THR A 325 0.11 6.83 -9.11
CA THR A 325 0.88 7.10 -7.89
C THR A 325 1.98 8.14 -8.15
N GLY A 326 2.40 8.87 -7.12
CA GLY A 326 3.59 9.74 -7.16
C GLY A 326 4.51 9.53 -5.95
N GLN A 327 5.60 10.28 -5.90
CA GLN A 327 6.51 10.44 -4.77
C GLN A 327 6.30 11.80 -4.11
N VAL A 328 6.57 11.88 -2.81
CA VAL A 328 6.51 13.15 -2.05
C VAL A 328 7.77 13.95 -2.35
N GLU A 329 7.68 15.27 -2.40
CA GLU A 329 8.85 16.17 -2.51
C GLU A 329 9.83 15.97 -1.33
N ASP A 330 11.15 16.14 -1.57
CA ASP A 330 12.27 15.89 -0.62
C ASP A 330 12.09 16.51 0.80
N ASN A 331 11.16 17.44 1.01
CA ASN A 331 10.72 17.93 2.32
C ASN A 331 9.71 16.97 3.00
N GLU A 332 10.00 15.67 2.99
CA GLU A 332 9.09 14.62 3.48
C GLU A 332 8.77 14.74 4.98
N GLU A 333 9.65 15.39 5.76
CA GLU A 333 9.58 15.39 7.23
C GLU A 333 8.54 16.35 7.81
N ALA A 334 8.11 17.37 7.06
CA ALA A 334 7.11 18.34 7.50
C ALA A 334 5.84 18.21 6.66
N PRO A 335 4.84 17.42 7.11
CA PRO A 335 3.60 17.32 6.38
C PRO A 335 2.91 18.71 6.39
N LEU A 336 2.28 19.05 5.27
CA LEU A 336 1.55 20.29 5.03
C LEU A 336 0.05 20.04 5.20
N GLY A 337 -0.69 21.00 5.73
CA GLY A 337 -2.12 20.90 6.00
C GLY A 337 -2.48 21.37 7.41
N VAL A 338 -3.62 20.90 7.91
CA VAL A 338 -4.11 21.24 9.26
C VAL A 338 -4.15 19.98 10.10
N TYR A 339 -3.63 20.04 11.33
CA TYR A 339 -3.57 18.92 12.28
C TYR A 339 -4.25 19.30 13.58
N ILE A 340 -4.85 18.30 14.25
CA ILE A 340 -5.30 18.45 15.64
C ILE A 340 -4.33 17.65 16.50
N GLU A 341 -3.64 18.31 17.42
CA GLU A 341 -2.73 17.74 18.40
C GLU A 341 -3.29 17.89 19.82
N ASP A 342 -2.70 17.17 20.77
CA ASP A 342 -2.98 17.29 22.21
C ASP A 342 -4.46 17.24 22.66
N LEU A 343 -5.32 16.55 21.91
CA LEU A 343 -6.73 16.44 22.23
C LEU A 343 -6.96 15.70 23.56
N LYS A 344 -7.26 16.46 24.62
CA LYS A 344 -7.37 15.99 26.01
C LYS A 344 -8.54 16.66 26.73
N PRO A 345 -9.28 15.94 27.59
CA PRO A 345 -10.25 16.58 28.47
C PRO A 345 -9.53 17.40 29.55
N THR A 346 -10.17 18.47 30.04
CA THR A 346 -9.65 19.23 31.19
C THR A 346 -9.67 18.39 32.47
N GLU A 347 -10.72 17.59 32.63
CA GLU A 347 -10.94 16.69 33.77
C GLU A 347 -11.50 15.35 33.27
N ASN A 348 -11.23 14.25 33.97
CA ASN A 348 -11.87 12.97 33.67
C ASN A 348 -11.85 12.09 34.94
N PRO A 349 -13.00 11.79 35.55
CA PRO A 349 -14.37 12.04 35.08
C PRO A 349 -14.87 13.48 35.35
N PHE A 350 -15.88 13.91 34.58
CA PHE A 350 -16.66 15.13 34.82
C PHE A 350 -17.86 14.85 35.74
N SER A 351 -18.25 15.81 36.58
CA SER A 351 -19.47 15.71 37.38
C SER A 351 -20.73 15.97 36.55
N VAL A 352 -21.83 15.28 36.87
CA VAL A 352 -23.14 15.56 36.27
C VAL A 352 -23.53 17.02 36.46
N GLY A 353 -24.00 17.66 35.39
CA GLY A 353 -24.42 19.07 35.39
C GLY A 353 -23.28 20.08 35.24
N ALA A 354 -22.03 19.68 35.47
CA ALA A 354 -20.86 20.49 35.15
C ALA A 354 -20.61 20.48 33.63
N PRO A 355 -20.11 21.59 33.05
CA PRO A 355 -19.71 21.62 31.65
C PRO A 355 -18.50 20.69 31.44
N ALA A 356 -18.59 19.80 30.45
CA ALA A 356 -17.45 18.99 30.05
C ALA A 356 -16.63 19.73 29.00
N VAL A 357 -15.38 20.03 29.31
CA VAL A 357 -14.48 20.80 28.44
C VAL A 357 -13.38 19.90 27.91
N VAL A 358 -13.22 19.87 26.59
CA VAL A 358 -12.11 19.20 25.91
C VAL A 358 -11.31 20.25 25.18
N TRP A 359 -9.99 20.22 25.30
CA TRP A 359 -9.10 21.12 24.57
C TRP A 359 -8.18 20.33 23.65
N GLY A 360 -7.66 21.01 22.63
CA GLY A 360 -6.64 20.51 21.73
C GLY A 360 -5.92 21.65 21.05
N THR A 361 -4.98 21.33 20.17
CA THR A 361 -4.18 22.33 19.46
C THR A 361 -4.37 22.13 17.95
N LEU A 362 -4.81 23.16 17.25
CA LEU A 362 -4.90 23.17 15.79
C LEU A 362 -3.59 23.74 15.22
N ILE A 363 -2.88 22.95 14.43
CA ILE A 363 -1.62 23.35 13.80
C ILE A 363 -1.85 23.47 12.30
N GLY A 364 -1.53 24.61 11.72
CA GLY A 364 -1.61 24.87 10.28
C GLY A 364 -0.23 24.98 9.64
N ARG A 365 0.01 24.24 8.57
CA ARG A 365 1.24 24.29 7.77
C ARG A 365 0.88 24.48 6.31
N SER A 366 1.03 25.70 5.80
CA SER A 366 0.70 26.04 4.41
C SER A 366 1.95 26.31 3.59
N PHE A 367 2.04 25.75 2.40
CA PHE A 367 3.08 26.15 1.44
C PHE A 367 2.63 27.31 0.54
N THR A 368 1.33 27.65 0.53
CA THR A 368 0.77 28.76 -0.27
C THR A 368 -0.29 29.51 0.52
N GLY A 369 0.02 30.72 0.99
CA GLY A 369 -0.95 31.61 1.64
C GLY A 369 -1.55 31.05 2.93
N ALA A 370 -2.64 31.67 3.40
CA ALA A 370 -3.30 31.28 4.63
C ALA A 370 -4.36 30.17 4.42
N ILE A 371 -4.56 29.31 5.41
CA ILE A 371 -5.57 28.25 5.41
C ILE A 371 -6.76 28.69 6.26
N ASN A 372 -7.93 28.82 5.63
CA ASN A 372 -9.18 29.11 6.35
C ASN A 372 -9.83 27.81 6.82
N ALA A 373 -9.82 27.58 8.14
CA ALA A 373 -10.39 26.41 8.79
C ALA A 373 -11.71 26.73 9.51
N THR A 374 -12.68 25.83 9.40
CA THR A 374 -13.94 25.85 10.14
C THR A 374 -13.98 24.64 11.07
N ASN A 375 -14.09 24.91 12.37
CA ASN A 375 -14.05 23.89 13.41
C ASN A 375 -15.46 23.61 13.94
N ARG A 376 -15.70 22.35 14.30
CA ARG A 376 -16.91 21.90 15.01
C ARG A 376 -16.56 20.73 15.94
N CYS A 377 -17.37 20.51 16.96
CA CYS A 377 -17.19 19.38 17.85
C CYS A 377 -18.52 18.75 18.27
N TYR A 378 -18.50 17.45 18.53
CA TYR A 378 -19.66 16.71 19.02
C TYR A 378 -19.23 15.55 19.91
N ALA A 379 -20.12 15.10 20.78
CA ALA A 379 -19.97 13.91 21.60
C ALA A 379 -21.01 12.86 21.17
N THR A 380 -20.63 11.59 21.25
CA THR A 380 -21.51 10.45 20.92
C THR A 380 -21.64 9.49 22.09
N LYS A 381 -22.87 9.10 22.40
CA LYS A 381 -23.23 8.07 23.38
C LYS A 381 -24.46 7.31 22.89
N ASP A 382 -24.38 5.99 22.80
CA ASP A 382 -25.47 5.13 22.33
C ASP A 382 -26.07 5.59 20.98
N LYS A 383 -25.19 6.01 20.04
CA LYS A 383 -25.54 6.60 18.73
C LYS A 383 -26.28 7.95 18.78
N LYS A 384 -26.55 8.51 19.97
CA LYS A 384 -27.06 9.88 20.11
C LYS A 384 -25.90 10.88 19.99
N LEU A 385 -26.13 11.91 19.20
CA LEU A 385 -25.20 13.02 18.96
C LEU A 385 -25.51 14.17 19.92
N TYR A 386 -24.48 14.73 20.55
CA TYR A 386 -24.56 15.91 21.40
C TYR A 386 -23.61 16.96 20.82
N ASN A 387 -24.14 18.09 20.37
CA ASN A 387 -23.30 19.16 19.80
C ASN A 387 -22.59 19.92 20.92
N GLY A 388 -21.30 20.20 20.73
CA GLY A 388 -20.52 21.05 21.61
C GLY A 388 -20.41 22.47 21.06
N THR A 389 -20.06 23.42 21.92
CA THR A 389 -19.69 24.78 21.51
C THR A 389 -18.17 24.84 21.38
N ILE A 390 -17.66 25.13 20.18
CA ILE A 390 -16.22 25.18 19.90
C ILE A 390 -15.72 26.63 19.79
N TYR A 391 -14.54 26.90 20.33
CA TYR A 391 -13.85 28.17 20.20
C TYR A 391 -12.37 27.98 19.80
N PRO A 392 -11.87 28.67 18.77
CA PRO A 392 -12.61 29.44 17.76
C PRO A 392 -13.32 28.54 16.72
N GLN A 393 -14.51 28.96 16.27
CA GLN A 393 -15.27 28.25 15.23
C GLN A 393 -14.67 28.45 13.82
N LYS A 394 -14.16 29.64 13.52
CA LYS A 394 -13.49 29.95 12.24
C LYS A 394 -12.13 30.55 12.55
N ILE A 395 -11.12 30.13 11.81
CA ILE A 395 -9.78 30.67 11.96
C ILE A 395 -9.00 30.63 10.65
N THR A 396 -8.11 31.59 10.49
CA THR A 396 -7.15 31.68 9.39
C THR A 396 -5.78 31.32 9.96
N LEU A 397 -5.17 30.26 9.44
CA LEU A 397 -3.87 29.75 9.88
C LEU A 397 -2.79 30.12 8.86
N PHE A 398 -1.69 30.71 9.32
CA PHE A 398 -0.50 30.98 8.53
C PHE A 398 0.55 29.85 8.69
N TYR A 399 1.71 30.01 8.05
CA TYR A 399 2.77 29.00 8.06
C TYR A 399 3.23 28.65 9.49
N ASP A 400 3.05 27.38 9.87
CA ASP A 400 3.44 26.80 11.16
C ASP A 400 2.78 27.50 12.36
N GLU A 401 1.55 28.00 12.17
CA GLU A 401 0.76 28.60 13.24
C GLU A 401 0.04 27.53 14.07
N SER A 402 -0.01 27.75 15.38
CA SER A 402 -0.62 26.84 16.35
C SER A 402 -1.63 27.60 17.22
N VAL A 403 -2.85 27.08 17.28
CA VAL A 403 -3.99 27.75 17.93
C VAL A 403 -4.72 26.78 18.84
N PRO A 404 -4.97 27.13 20.11
CA PRO A 404 -5.78 26.28 20.99
C PRO A 404 -7.22 26.20 20.50
N LEU A 405 -7.79 25.00 20.57
CA LEU A 405 -9.21 24.73 20.38
C LEU A 405 -9.82 24.29 21.70
N GLU A 406 -10.95 24.85 22.05
CA GLU A 406 -11.75 24.45 23.22
C GLU A 406 -13.15 24.04 22.77
N CYS A 407 -13.64 22.91 23.27
CA CYS A 407 -15.00 22.44 23.04
C CYS A 407 -15.71 22.17 24.37
N GLU A 408 -16.82 22.87 24.59
CA GLU A 408 -17.65 22.77 25.79
C GLU A 408 -18.97 22.02 25.50
N PHE A 409 -19.31 21.06 26.35
CA PHE A 409 -20.59 20.35 26.35
C PHE A 409 -21.37 20.61 27.63
N LYS A 410 -22.61 21.10 27.52
CA LYS A 410 -23.51 21.36 28.65
C LYS A 410 -24.48 20.20 28.86
N ASN A 411 -24.78 19.89 30.12
CA ASN A 411 -25.82 18.92 30.52
C ASN A 411 -25.66 17.49 29.97
N LEU A 412 -24.43 16.97 29.94
CA LEU A 412 -24.22 15.55 29.63
C LEU A 412 -24.75 14.66 30.76
N SER A 413 -25.42 13.56 30.39
CA SER A 413 -25.94 12.55 31.32
C SER A 413 -24.84 11.56 31.74
N VAL A 414 -24.92 10.99 32.94
CA VAL A 414 -23.98 9.97 33.45
C VAL A 414 -23.65 8.91 32.39
N GLY A 415 -22.38 8.73 32.04
CA GLY A 415 -21.94 7.72 31.07
C GLY A 415 -20.62 8.05 30.37
N SER A 416 -20.24 7.19 29.44
CA SER A 416 -19.04 7.35 28.62
C SER A 416 -19.39 7.95 27.26
N TYR A 417 -18.62 8.93 26.83
CA TYR A 417 -18.81 9.63 25.56
C TYR A 417 -17.54 9.57 24.73
N LYS A 418 -17.72 9.41 23.41
CA LYS A 418 -16.66 9.63 22.42
C LYS A 418 -16.83 11.04 21.84
N VAL A 419 -15.90 11.92 22.16
CA VAL A 419 -15.83 13.31 21.69
C VAL A 419 -15.03 13.36 20.40
N ALA A 420 -15.49 14.11 19.41
CA ALA A 420 -14.83 14.33 18.13
C ALA A 420 -14.65 15.83 17.88
N PHE A 421 -13.44 16.21 17.47
CA PHE A 421 -13.12 17.50 16.90
C PHE A 421 -13.03 17.34 15.40
N VAL A 422 -13.74 18.18 14.66
CA VAL A 422 -13.73 18.19 13.21
C VAL A 422 -13.26 19.55 12.73
N SER A 423 -12.25 19.55 11.85
CA SER A 423 -11.77 20.76 11.18
C SER A 423 -11.92 20.60 9.67
N GLU A 424 -12.57 21.57 9.04
CA GLU A 424 -12.85 21.59 7.61
C GLU A 424 -12.14 22.78 6.96
N PHE A 425 -11.37 22.55 5.90
CA PHE A 425 -10.58 23.58 5.24
C PHE A 425 -10.40 23.28 3.75
N LEU A 426 -10.14 24.32 2.95
CA LEU A 426 -9.70 24.16 1.57
C LEU A 426 -8.18 24.02 1.55
N PHE A 427 -7.67 23.06 0.79
CA PHE A 427 -6.24 22.83 0.66
C PHE A 427 -5.84 22.62 -0.80
N PRO A 428 -4.82 23.34 -1.29
CA PRO A 428 -4.22 23.07 -2.59
C PRO A 428 -3.18 21.95 -2.49
N THR A 429 -3.20 20.97 -3.39
CA THR A 429 -2.07 20.04 -3.62
C THR A 429 -1.57 20.25 -5.04
N TRP A 430 -0.25 20.24 -5.23
CA TRP A 430 0.39 20.32 -6.54
C TRP A 430 1.14 19.04 -6.82
N ALA A 431 1.24 18.68 -8.09
CA ALA A 431 2.10 17.63 -8.58
C ALA A 431 2.61 17.94 -9.97
N ASP A 432 3.79 17.44 -10.29
CA ASP A 432 4.35 17.49 -11.63
C ASP A 432 4.96 16.15 -12.03
N ILE A 433 5.00 15.89 -13.35
CA ILE A 433 5.68 14.73 -13.91
C ILE A 433 6.36 15.14 -15.21
N THR A 434 7.61 14.72 -15.38
CA THR A 434 8.38 14.98 -16.60
C THR A 434 8.48 13.72 -17.43
N TYR A 435 8.05 13.81 -18.69
CA TYR A 435 8.26 12.76 -19.69
C TYR A 435 9.36 13.17 -20.67
N THR A 436 10.27 12.24 -20.92
CA THR A 436 11.28 12.39 -21.97
C THR A 436 10.79 11.73 -23.25
N PHE A 437 10.66 12.52 -24.31
CA PHE A 437 10.26 12.07 -25.63
C PHE A 437 11.47 11.95 -26.55
N VAL A 438 11.50 10.88 -27.35
CA VAL A 438 12.56 10.59 -28.32
C VAL A 438 11.92 10.07 -29.60
N ASP A 439 12.52 10.39 -30.75
CA ASP A 439 12.12 9.83 -32.04
C ASP A 439 12.21 8.29 -32.04
N ARG A 440 11.17 7.64 -32.58
CA ARG A 440 11.06 6.17 -32.56
C ARG A 440 12.17 5.48 -33.37
N GLU A 441 12.60 6.05 -34.50
CA GLU A 441 13.71 5.47 -35.28
C GLU A 441 15.04 5.63 -34.54
N THR A 442 15.21 6.70 -33.77
CA THR A 442 16.34 6.85 -32.85
C THR A 442 16.36 5.73 -31.80
N ILE A 443 15.24 5.46 -31.12
CA ILE A 443 15.15 4.36 -30.14
C ILE A 443 15.54 3.02 -30.77
N LYS A 444 15.02 2.76 -31.98
CA LYS A 444 15.31 1.55 -32.75
C LYS A 444 16.79 1.45 -33.14
N SER A 445 17.43 2.56 -33.51
CA SER A 445 18.86 2.61 -33.82
C SER A 445 19.72 2.21 -32.61
N PHE A 446 19.45 2.74 -31.42
CA PHE A 446 20.15 2.34 -30.19
C PHE A 446 19.94 0.85 -29.88
N TYR A 447 18.72 0.34 -30.07
CA TYR A 447 18.40 -1.07 -29.90
C TYR A 447 19.20 -1.99 -30.84
N VAL A 448 19.28 -1.66 -32.13
CA VAL A 448 20.08 -2.41 -33.12
C VAL A 448 21.58 -2.42 -32.75
N GLN A 449 22.08 -1.31 -32.21
CA GLN A 449 23.45 -1.19 -31.71
C GLN A 449 23.69 -1.91 -30.37
N LYS A 450 22.66 -2.54 -29.78
CA LYS A 450 22.69 -3.16 -28.44
C LYS A 450 23.11 -2.17 -27.34
N LYS A 451 22.79 -0.88 -27.52
CA LYS A 451 23.03 0.18 -26.53
C LYS A 451 21.75 0.53 -25.78
N SER A 452 21.87 0.89 -24.51
CA SER A 452 20.74 1.33 -23.70
C SER A 452 20.53 2.82 -23.86
N ILE A 453 19.45 3.23 -24.54
CA ILE A 453 19.16 4.65 -24.76
C ILE A 453 19.04 5.44 -23.45
N ASN A 454 18.48 4.82 -22.40
CA ASN A 454 18.39 5.42 -21.07
C ASN A 454 19.76 5.75 -20.48
N LYS A 455 20.76 4.87 -20.64
CA LYS A 455 22.12 5.12 -20.15
C LYS A 455 22.83 6.18 -20.99
N GLU A 456 22.71 6.08 -22.31
CA GLU A 456 23.42 6.95 -23.26
C GLU A 456 22.90 8.40 -23.21
N LEU A 457 21.59 8.59 -23.02
CA LEU A 457 20.95 9.91 -22.99
C LEU A 457 20.58 10.39 -21.57
N ASN A 458 21.03 9.67 -20.53
CA ASN A 458 20.72 9.93 -19.13
C ASN A 458 19.21 10.13 -18.89
N ILE A 459 18.41 9.16 -19.31
CA ILE A 459 16.94 9.17 -19.19
C ILE A 459 16.54 8.15 -18.11
N PRO A 460 15.78 8.53 -17.07
CA PRO A 460 15.31 7.57 -16.08
C PRO A 460 14.46 6.48 -16.74
N THR A 461 14.36 5.29 -16.15
CA THR A 461 13.60 4.18 -16.77
C THR A 461 12.09 4.41 -16.72
N ASN A 462 11.61 5.09 -15.68
CA ASN A 462 10.20 5.39 -15.49
C ASN A 462 10.05 6.86 -15.09
N ALA A 463 9.01 7.50 -15.59
CA ALA A 463 8.61 8.80 -15.09
C ALA A 463 8.01 8.65 -13.69
N GLN A 464 8.35 9.57 -12.78
CA GLN A 464 7.80 9.57 -11.42
C GLN A 464 7.18 10.95 -11.19
N ALA A 465 5.90 10.96 -10.80
CA ALA A 465 5.24 12.19 -10.39
C ALA A 465 5.80 12.62 -9.03
N ILE A 466 6.05 13.90 -8.84
CA ILE A 466 6.42 14.48 -7.55
C ILE A 466 5.22 15.33 -7.09
N TYR A 467 4.83 15.25 -5.83
CA TYR A 467 3.71 16.02 -5.29
C TYR A 467 3.99 16.61 -3.92
N THR A 468 3.29 17.70 -3.60
CA THR A 468 3.36 18.40 -2.31
C THR A 468 2.81 17.52 -1.19
N ASN A 469 3.51 17.42 -0.05
CA ASN A 469 3.17 16.55 1.08
C ASN A 469 1.91 16.98 1.88
N GLY A 470 0.74 17.01 1.22
CA GLY A 470 -0.53 17.46 1.78
C GLY A 470 -1.44 16.35 2.34
N PRO A 471 -2.69 16.68 2.72
CA PRO A 471 -3.71 15.70 3.12
C PRO A 471 -4.12 14.73 2.01
N ALA A 472 -4.01 15.15 0.76
CA ALA A 472 -4.25 14.33 -0.43
C ALA A 472 -3.01 14.26 -1.31
N ALA A 473 -2.79 13.07 -1.88
CA ALA A 473 -1.74 12.77 -2.85
C ALA A 473 -2.31 12.77 -4.28
N ILE A 474 -1.56 13.36 -5.21
CA ILE A 474 -1.87 13.33 -6.64
C ILE A 474 -0.97 12.30 -7.31
N GLY A 475 -1.59 11.29 -7.92
CA GLY A 475 -0.91 10.39 -8.84
C GLY A 475 -1.07 10.88 -10.28
N ILE A 476 0.01 10.84 -11.04
CA ILE A 476 -0.02 11.06 -12.50
C ILE A 476 0.50 9.80 -13.18
N LYS A 477 -0.07 9.45 -14.33
CA LYS A 477 0.25 8.21 -15.04
C LYS A 477 1.73 8.04 -15.36
N SER A 478 2.40 7.20 -14.59
CA SER A 478 3.78 6.80 -14.87
C SER A 478 3.88 6.05 -16.21
N LEU A 479 4.85 6.46 -17.04
CA LEU A 479 5.19 5.81 -18.31
C LEU A 479 6.63 5.29 -18.24
N THR A 480 6.90 4.20 -18.97
CA THR A 480 8.28 3.80 -19.28
C THR A 480 8.90 4.85 -20.20
N LEU A 481 10.12 5.28 -19.87
CA LEU A 481 10.85 6.30 -20.62
C LEU A 481 12.05 5.69 -21.36
N PRO A 482 12.47 6.29 -22.50
CA PRO A 482 11.80 7.40 -23.17
C PRO A 482 10.46 7.01 -23.82
N VAL A 483 9.58 7.99 -24.00
CA VAL A 483 8.36 7.84 -24.81
C VAL A 483 8.73 8.00 -26.29
N GLY A 484 8.58 6.92 -27.06
CA GLY A 484 8.86 6.92 -28.50
C GLY A 484 7.77 7.61 -29.30
N VAL A 485 8.09 8.74 -29.93
CA VAL A 485 7.18 9.48 -30.82
C VAL A 485 7.46 9.17 -32.28
N ASP A 486 6.40 9.14 -33.08
CA ASP A 486 6.48 9.02 -34.52
C ASP A 486 6.09 10.38 -35.12
N LEU A 487 6.99 11.03 -35.85
CA LEU A 487 6.73 12.37 -36.39
C LEU A 487 5.61 12.35 -37.46
N GLY A 488 5.21 11.17 -37.96
CA GLY A 488 4.05 11.00 -38.83
C GLY A 488 2.72 10.81 -38.08
N ASP A 489 2.73 10.51 -36.79
CA ASP A 489 1.54 10.25 -35.98
C ASP A 489 1.44 11.22 -34.80
N LYS A 490 0.38 12.05 -34.79
CA LYS A 490 0.15 13.02 -33.71
C LYS A 490 -0.12 12.36 -32.36
N ARG A 491 -0.55 11.10 -32.32
CA ARG A 491 -1.04 10.45 -31.09
C ARG A 491 0.08 10.22 -30.09
N LEU A 492 -0.21 10.55 -28.83
CA LEU A 492 0.66 10.30 -27.70
C LEU A 492 -0.03 9.34 -26.70
N PRO A 493 0.71 8.72 -25.77
CA PRO A 493 0.10 7.91 -24.72
C PRO A 493 -0.98 8.69 -23.96
N SER A 494 -2.09 8.03 -23.57
CA SER A 494 -3.12 8.70 -22.78
C SER A 494 -2.55 9.24 -21.47
N PHE A 495 -3.01 10.42 -21.08
CA PHE A 495 -2.69 11.09 -19.84
C PHE A 495 -3.73 10.72 -18.78
N GLY A 496 -3.30 10.59 -17.54
CA GLY A 496 -4.22 10.27 -16.46
C GLY A 496 -3.75 10.80 -15.12
N VAL A 497 -4.70 11.25 -14.30
CA VAL A 497 -4.48 11.85 -12.99
C VAL A 497 -5.44 11.23 -12.00
N THR A 498 -4.96 10.91 -10.80
CA THR A 498 -5.76 10.39 -9.70
C THR A 498 -5.52 11.23 -8.45
N LEU A 499 -6.59 11.69 -7.80
CA LEU A 499 -6.52 12.24 -6.45
C LEU A 499 -6.84 11.17 -5.41
N SER A 500 -6.00 11.05 -4.40
CA SER A 500 -6.12 10.04 -3.35
C SER A 500 -5.95 10.64 -1.95
N ASN A 501 -6.71 10.13 -0.99
CA ASN A 501 -6.58 10.53 0.40
C ASN A 501 -5.31 9.90 1.01
N GLN A 502 -4.43 10.71 1.58
CA GLN A 502 -3.16 10.23 2.15
C GLN A 502 -3.27 10.00 3.66
N TRP A 503 -4.10 10.78 4.36
CA TRP A 503 -4.19 10.69 5.82
C TRP A 503 -5.34 9.80 6.28
N SER A 504 -5.08 9.02 7.34
CA SER A 504 -6.07 8.13 7.94
C SER A 504 -7.09 8.83 8.84
N GLN A 505 -6.78 10.04 9.31
CA GLN A 505 -7.61 10.81 10.25
C GLN A 505 -8.58 11.78 9.55
N GLY A 506 -8.60 11.80 8.23
CA GLY A 506 -9.47 12.70 7.48
C GLY A 506 -9.94 12.14 6.16
N LYS A 507 -10.69 12.96 5.44
CA LYS A 507 -11.25 12.62 4.14
C LYS A 507 -11.36 13.86 3.25
N ILE A 508 -11.32 13.62 1.95
CA ILE A 508 -11.64 14.62 0.93
C ILE A 508 -13.17 14.68 0.81
N ASP A 509 -13.77 15.83 1.10
CA ASP A 509 -15.23 16.03 0.99
C ASP A 509 -15.64 16.30 -0.46
N TYR A 510 -14.96 17.21 -1.14
CA TYR A 510 -15.15 17.48 -2.57
C TYR A 510 -13.92 18.14 -3.19
N VAL A 511 -13.78 18.04 -4.51
CA VAL A 511 -12.76 18.72 -5.30
C VAL A 511 -13.39 19.97 -5.90
N GLU A 512 -12.91 21.14 -5.50
CA GLU A 512 -13.38 22.43 -6.04
C GLU A 512 -12.91 22.61 -7.47
N VAL A 513 -11.62 22.38 -7.71
CA VAL A 513 -11.01 22.44 -9.03
C VAL A 513 -9.83 21.47 -9.11
N MET A 514 -9.69 20.82 -10.26
CA MET A 514 -8.46 20.16 -10.68
C MET A 514 -8.02 20.78 -12.00
N GLU A 515 -6.90 21.49 -11.96
CA GLU A 515 -6.27 22.13 -13.11
C GLU A 515 -5.12 21.24 -13.59
N VAL A 516 -5.20 20.82 -14.86
CA VAL A 516 -4.13 20.07 -15.54
C VAL A 516 -3.43 21.03 -16.49
N MET A 517 -2.15 21.29 -16.23
CA MET A 517 -1.27 22.14 -17.02
C MET A 517 -0.44 21.28 -17.97
N VAL A 518 -0.51 21.57 -19.27
CA VAL A 518 0.10 20.77 -20.34
C VAL A 518 1.02 21.67 -21.17
N PRO A 519 2.17 21.17 -21.65
CA PRO A 519 3.04 21.90 -22.56
C PRO A 519 2.28 22.36 -23.81
N ASN A 520 2.54 23.59 -24.28
CA ASN A 520 1.82 24.20 -25.39
C ASN A 520 1.94 23.44 -26.72
N GLU A 521 2.91 22.55 -26.90
CA GLU A 521 3.04 21.71 -28.10
C GLU A 521 2.14 20.46 -28.06
N MET A 522 1.44 20.24 -26.96
CA MET A 522 0.55 19.12 -26.74
C MET A 522 -0.88 19.60 -26.47
N ARG A 523 -1.85 18.74 -26.72
CA ARG A 523 -3.24 18.97 -26.30
C ARG A 523 -3.85 17.70 -25.71
N LEU A 524 -4.75 17.89 -24.76
CA LEU A 524 -5.63 16.84 -24.24
C LEU A 524 -6.98 16.88 -24.97
N TYR A 525 -7.56 15.71 -25.17
CA TYR A 525 -8.88 15.55 -25.79
C TYR A 525 -9.54 14.25 -25.30
N ASP A 526 -10.85 14.10 -25.55
CA ASP A 526 -11.65 12.96 -25.09
C ASP A 526 -11.47 12.65 -23.59
N CYS A 527 -11.44 13.71 -22.75
CA CYS A 527 -11.27 13.57 -21.32
C CYS A 527 -12.52 13.00 -20.63
N ILE A 528 -12.29 12.14 -19.66
CA ILE A 528 -13.32 11.57 -18.77
C ILE A 528 -12.88 11.84 -17.32
N PRO A 529 -13.67 12.60 -16.52
CA PRO A 529 -14.84 13.38 -16.93
C PRO A 529 -14.50 14.49 -17.93
N LYS A 530 -15.51 15.00 -18.64
CA LYS A 530 -15.34 16.09 -19.60
C LYS A 530 -14.88 17.36 -18.87
N GLU A 531 -13.92 18.08 -19.45
CA GLU A 531 -13.43 19.35 -18.91
C GLU A 531 -14.55 20.40 -18.83
N ALA A 532 -14.47 21.26 -17.82
CA ALA A 532 -15.40 22.36 -17.63
C ALA A 532 -15.02 23.56 -18.52
N ASN A 533 -13.73 23.90 -18.54
CA ASN A 533 -13.14 25.00 -19.30
C ASN A 533 -11.70 24.67 -19.72
N SER A 534 -11.20 25.35 -20.74
CA SER A 534 -9.78 25.37 -21.10
C SER A 534 -9.31 26.81 -21.35
N SER A 535 -8.05 27.08 -21.03
CA SER A 535 -7.41 28.38 -21.31
C SER A 535 -6.06 28.16 -21.99
N SER A 536 -5.84 28.87 -23.10
CA SER A 536 -4.56 28.86 -23.81
C SER A 536 -3.65 29.97 -23.28
N GLY A 537 -2.53 29.59 -22.67
CA GLY A 537 -1.45 30.49 -22.26
C GLY A 537 -0.08 29.96 -22.70
N GLU A 538 0.96 30.25 -21.93
CA GLU A 538 2.28 29.60 -22.11
C GLU A 538 2.20 28.08 -21.87
N LEU A 539 1.29 27.68 -20.98
CA LEU A 539 0.81 26.31 -20.81
C LEU A 539 -0.68 26.27 -21.13
N ASP A 540 -1.14 25.17 -21.71
CA ASP A 540 -2.57 24.91 -21.85
C ASP A 540 -3.09 24.37 -20.51
N SER A 541 -4.04 25.08 -19.89
CA SER A 541 -4.69 24.64 -18.66
C SER A 541 -6.08 24.07 -18.95
N TYR A 542 -6.34 22.89 -18.39
CA TYR A 542 -7.62 22.19 -18.47
C TYR A 542 -8.24 22.10 -17.08
N PHE A 543 -9.45 22.63 -16.92
CA PHE A 543 -10.11 22.70 -15.62
C PHE A 543 -11.20 21.64 -15.50
N PHE A 544 -11.11 20.82 -14.47
CA PHE A 544 -12.07 19.78 -14.17
C PHE A 544 -12.75 20.08 -12.84
N ARG A 545 -14.09 20.14 -12.88
CA ARG A 545 -14.92 20.18 -11.67
C ARG A 545 -15.41 18.78 -11.41
N VAL A 546 -14.93 18.18 -10.35
CA VAL A 546 -15.36 16.83 -9.97
C VAL A 546 -16.28 16.96 -8.78
N SER A 547 -17.55 17.20 -9.08
CA SER A 547 -18.61 17.06 -8.10
C SER A 547 -18.53 15.64 -7.53
N SER A 548 -18.38 15.53 -6.21
CA SER A 548 -18.32 14.28 -5.46
C SER A 548 -19.31 13.27 -6.04
N LEU A 549 -18.82 12.30 -6.81
CA LEU A 549 -19.62 11.18 -7.30
C LEU A 549 -19.89 10.29 -6.08
N LEU A 550 -20.89 10.68 -5.30
CA LEU A 550 -21.44 9.89 -4.22
C LEU A 550 -22.11 8.65 -4.82
N GLN A 551 -21.33 7.61 -5.13
CA GLN A 551 -21.90 6.27 -5.22
C GLN A 551 -22.09 5.76 -3.79
N ASN A 552 -23.34 5.58 -3.37
CA ASN A 552 -23.73 4.96 -2.10
C ASN A 552 -23.23 5.66 -0.82
N GLY A 553 -23.25 7.00 -0.79
CA GLY A 553 -23.10 7.76 0.47
C GLY A 553 -21.71 7.67 1.12
N SER A 554 -20.72 7.11 0.44
CA SER A 554 -19.35 7.03 0.91
C SER A 554 -18.38 7.37 -0.22
N ILE A 555 -17.63 8.45 -0.04
CA ILE A 555 -16.58 8.89 -0.96
C ILE A 555 -15.39 7.96 -0.75
N TYR A 556 -15.45 6.75 -1.30
CA TYR A 556 -14.33 5.79 -1.24
C TYR A 556 -13.53 5.71 -2.55
N SER A 557 -13.96 6.34 -3.65
CA SER A 557 -13.26 6.15 -4.92
C SER A 557 -12.96 7.45 -5.67
N PHE A 558 -11.70 7.85 -5.52
CA PHE A 558 -10.79 8.31 -6.57
C PHE A 558 -11.43 9.11 -7.72
N THR A 559 -11.23 10.42 -7.66
CA THR A 559 -11.38 11.24 -8.87
C THR A 559 -10.23 10.89 -9.80
N THR A 560 -10.51 10.07 -10.82
CA THR A 560 -9.55 9.78 -11.89
C THR A 560 -9.98 10.52 -13.15
N ILE A 561 -9.11 11.37 -13.65
CA ILE A 561 -9.25 11.97 -14.97
C ILE A 561 -8.40 11.16 -15.93
N THR A 562 -8.97 10.75 -17.05
CA THR A 562 -8.23 10.14 -18.15
C THR A 562 -8.51 10.93 -19.41
N CYS A 563 -7.45 11.34 -20.11
CA CYS A 563 -7.51 12.06 -21.37
C CYS A 563 -6.69 11.34 -22.42
N LYS A 564 -7.10 11.41 -23.69
CA LYS A 564 -6.16 11.16 -24.78
C LYS A 564 -5.26 12.39 -24.93
N SER A 565 -4.05 12.19 -25.45
CA SER A 565 -3.12 13.28 -25.69
C SER A 565 -2.54 13.18 -27.11
N GLU A 566 -2.24 14.33 -27.70
CA GLU A 566 -1.61 14.40 -29.01
C GLU A 566 -0.70 15.62 -29.16
N MET A 567 0.24 15.53 -30.10
CA MET A 567 1.10 16.63 -30.53
C MET A 567 0.30 17.60 -31.42
N LYS A 568 0.34 18.90 -31.12
CA LYS A 568 -0.24 19.92 -32.00
C LYS A 568 0.48 19.95 -33.35
N ASN A 569 1.82 19.99 -33.31
CA ASN A 569 2.70 19.98 -34.47
C ASN A 569 3.85 18.97 -34.32
N PRO A 570 3.77 17.78 -34.95
CA PRO A 570 4.81 16.75 -34.85
C PRO A 570 6.19 17.22 -35.32
N SER A 571 6.28 17.99 -36.40
CA SER A 571 7.58 18.35 -37.01
C SER A 571 8.42 19.27 -36.12
N THR A 572 7.78 20.04 -35.25
CA THR A 572 8.46 20.94 -34.30
C THR A 572 8.53 20.37 -32.89
N PHE A 573 7.88 19.23 -32.61
CA PHE A 573 7.76 18.69 -31.25
C PHE A 573 9.11 18.33 -30.62
N LEU A 574 9.99 17.65 -31.38
CA LEU A 574 11.36 17.37 -30.97
C LEU A 574 12.34 18.51 -31.33
N GLY A 575 11.98 19.32 -32.32
CA GLY A 575 12.87 20.31 -32.92
C GLY A 575 14.11 19.64 -33.53
N THR A 576 15.29 20.21 -33.27
CA THR A 576 16.59 19.62 -33.66
C THR A 576 17.20 18.73 -32.58
N ASN A 577 16.50 18.53 -31.45
CA ASN A 577 17.03 17.80 -30.32
C ASN A 577 16.76 16.29 -30.46
N ILE A 578 17.72 15.48 -30.01
CA ILE A 578 17.60 14.01 -29.98
C ILE A 578 16.56 13.56 -28.93
N LYS A 579 16.40 14.33 -27.85
CA LYS A 579 15.38 14.15 -26.82
C LYS A 579 14.80 15.50 -26.40
N VAL A 580 13.55 15.49 -25.96
CA VAL A 580 12.92 16.66 -25.32
C VAL A 580 12.22 16.22 -24.05
N ASP A 581 12.42 16.99 -22.98
CA ASP A 581 11.73 16.81 -21.71
C ASP A 581 10.52 17.73 -21.65
N LYS A 582 9.38 17.19 -21.26
CA LYS A 582 8.10 17.89 -21.22
C LYS A 582 7.42 17.60 -19.89
N THR A 583 7.14 18.66 -19.15
CA THR A 583 6.59 18.59 -17.78
C THR A 583 5.11 18.89 -17.80
N PHE A 584 4.34 18.02 -17.15
CA PHE A 584 2.92 18.19 -16.91
C PHE A 584 2.75 18.62 -15.47
N GLY A 585 1.92 19.62 -15.23
CA GLY A 585 1.56 20.06 -13.90
C GLY A 585 0.11 19.69 -13.59
N VAL A 586 -0.17 19.39 -12.34
CA VAL A 586 -1.51 19.21 -11.82
C VAL A 586 -1.63 20.00 -10.54
N LYS A 587 -2.62 20.86 -10.46
CA LYS A 587 -3.00 21.58 -9.25
C LYS A 587 -4.42 21.22 -8.89
N THR A 588 -4.66 20.84 -7.65
CA THR A 588 -6.03 20.56 -7.18
C THR A 588 -6.32 21.31 -5.91
N ILE A 589 -7.50 21.93 -5.84
CA ILE A 589 -8.02 22.56 -4.63
C ILE A 589 -9.23 21.73 -4.20
N TYR A 590 -9.21 21.26 -2.96
CA TYR A 590 -10.26 20.41 -2.42
C TYR A 590 -10.60 20.81 -0.98
N LYS A 591 -11.85 20.52 -0.58
CA LYS A 591 -12.26 20.62 0.81
C LYS A 591 -11.89 19.33 1.53
N TYR A 592 -11.16 19.47 2.62
CA TYR A 592 -10.72 18.38 3.47
C TYR A 592 -11.39 18.47 4.84
N SER A 593 -11.80 17.32 5.38
CA SER A 593 -12.36 17.20 6.72
C SER A 593 -11.48 16.28 7.55
N LEU A 594 -10.88 16.83 8.61
CA LEU A 594 -10.10 16.10 9.60
C LEU A 594 -10.96 15.81 10.82
N GLU A 595 -10.95 14.58 11.33
CA GLU A 595 -11.64 14.19 12.56
C GLU A 595 -10.66 13.55 13.55
N LYS A 596 -10.55 14.12 14.76
CA LYS A 596 -9.80 13.53 15.87
C LYS A 596 -10.73 13.28 17.04
N THR A 597 -10.58 12.12 17.69
CA THR A 597 -11.49 11.70 18.75
C THR A 597 -10.79 11.40 20.07
N THR A 598 -11.48 11.64 21.18
CA THR A 598 -11.05 11.30 22.54
C THR A 598 -12.25 10.80 23.35
N ASN A 599 -12.01 10.19 24.50
CA ASN A 599 -13.07 9.66 25.36
C ASN A 599 -13.16 10.45 26.66
N ILE A 600 -14.38 10.73 27.10
CA ILE A 600 -14.66 11.36 28.40
C ILE A 600 -15.70 10.54 29.17
N ARG A 601 -15.70 10.67 30.49
CA ARG A 601 -16.68 10.03 31.37
C ARG A 601 -17.38 11.09 32.23
N VAL A 602 -18.69 10.95 32.39
CA VAL A 602 -19.51 11.76 33.30
C VAL A 602 -20.02 10.84 34.42
N THR A 603 -19.78 11.22 35.67
CA THR A 603 -20.14 10.45 36.87
C THR A 603 -21.02 11.22 37.83
#